data_AF-A0A9D4K1J7-F1
#
_entry.id   AF-A0A9D4K1J7-F1
#
_cell.length_a   1.000
_cell.length_b   1.000
_cell.length_c   1.000
_cell.angle_alpha   90.00
_cell.angle_beta   90.00
_cell.angle_gamma   90.00
#
_symmetry.space_group_name_H-M   'P 1'
#
loop_
_entity.id
_entity.type
_entity.pdbx_description
1 polymer ?
#
loop_
_entity_poly.entity_id
_entity_poly.type
_entity_poly.pdbx_seq_one_letter_code
_entity_poly.pdbx_strand_id
1 'polypeptide(L)'
;MGVLVPKNQPSDDCVCGKTTFNAETQICCNGVPQPLVDGEFCSCCGSKSYSVRKQICCDNSVKDKVDPEDDCCCGNLTINKKKHICCNGKPQDGKDKTSCCGDISFNSASHVCCFGQIRPKANPSHNWCCGDSTYNTANEICCNGMTAQPASGSLDNTRCCGKVSYDSSKKMCCDLMITDKRNKDDDCCCGGTTINSKTEVCCQGLYLQPKVGGENTQCCLKLSYNPDTHLCCNGKVVTKASKSDDCCCGNTTLNSKTQVCCSGVVQPSFTSGFVSCCGYQSYNLSSQICCQGGVRNKSASRR
;
A
#
# COMPACT_ATOMS: atom_id res chain seq x y z
N MET A 1 27.43 6.97 42.19
CA MET A 1 28.85 7.14 42.58
C MET A 1 29.53 7.92 41.48
N GLY A 2 30.02 9.13 41.75
CA GLY A 2 30.81 9.88 40.77
C GLY A 2 32.21 9.27 40.64
N VAL A 3 32.73 9.18 39.43
CA VAL A 3 34.12 8.76 39.18
C VAL A 3 35.02 9.95 39.49
N LEU A 4 35.97 9.79 40.41
CA LEU A 4 37.00 10.80 40.68
C LEU A 4 37.97 10.83 39.50
N VAL A 5 38.14 12.00 38.87
CA VAL A 5 39.11 12.24 37.80
C VAL A 5 40.28 13.04 38.38
N PRO A 6 41.53 12.54 38.33
CA PRO A 6 42.68 13.28 38.84
C PRO A 6 42.94 14.52 37.97
N LYS A 7 43.31 15.62 38.62
CA LYS A 7 43.72 16.84 37.91
C LYS A 7 44.97 16.57 37.06
N ASN A 8 44.95 16.99 35.80
CA ASN A 8 46.09 16.96 34.90
C ASN A 8 47.06 18.10 35.19
N GLN A 9 46.56 19.28 35.55
CA GLN A 9 47.36 20.41 36.06
C GLN A 9 46.76 20.97 37.36
N PRO A 10 47.58 21.55 38.26
CA PRO A 10 47.06 22.13 39.51
C PRO A 10 46.00 23.22 39.31
N SER A 11 46.14 24.01 38.23
CA SER A 11 45.24 25.08 37.82
C SER A 11 43.93 24.58 37.19
N ASP A 12 43.80 23.29 36.89
CA ASP A 12 42.59 22.75 36.29
C ASP A 12 41.44 22.80 37.30
N ASP A 13 40.30 23.30 36.86
CA ASP A 13 39.11 23.53 37.69
C ASP A 13 37.87 22.81 37.15
N CYS A 14 37.93 22.27 35.92
CA CYS A 14 36.83 21.58 35.26
C CYS A 14 37.22 20.18 34.75
N VAL A 15 36.23 19.29 34.62
CA VAL A 15 36.39 17.93 34.04
C VAL A 15 35.92 17.92 32.58
N CYS A 16 36.68 17.26 31.71
CA CYS A 16 36.34 17.04 30.31
C CYS A 16 36.59 15.58 29.92
N GLY A 17 35.53 14.79 29.78
CA GLY A 17 35.65 13.36 29.47
C GLY A 17 36.40 12.59 30.56
N LYS A 18 37.63 12.16 30.25
CA LYS A 18 38.51 11.42 31.19
C LYS A 18 39.68 12.26 31.71
N THR A 19 39.71 13.57 31.43
CA THR A 19 40.78 14.48 31.84
C THR A 19 40.18 15.73 32.50
N THR A 20 41.03 16.65 32.94
CA THR A 20 40.65 17.97 33.46
C THR A 20 41.25 19.09 32.61
N PHE A 21 40.74 20.31 32.76
CA PHE A 21 41.21 21.51 32.06
C PHE A 21 40.98 22.78 32.89
N ASN A 22 41.65 23.87 32.51
CA ASN A 22 41.46 25.20 33.09
C ASN A 22 40.43 26.00 32.24
N ALA A 23 39.27 26.30 32.84
CA ALA A 23 38.17 26.98 32.16
C ALA A 23 38.43 28.45 31.78
N GLU A 24 39.47 29.09 32.31
CA GLU A 24 39.87 30.45 31.91
C GLU A 24 40.59 30.48 30.55
N THR A 25 41.17 29.35 30.11
CA THR A 25 42.00 29.27 28.90
C THR A 25 41.56 28.20 27.92
N GLN A 26 40.69 27.28 28.33
CA GLN A 26 40.27 26.13 27.55
C GLN A 26 38.75 25.88 27.64
N ILE A 27 38.23 25.15 26.66
CA ILE A 27 36.85 24.68 26.56
C ILE A 27 36.84 23.18 26.32
N CYS A 28 35.86 22.46 26.87
CA CYS A 28 35.69 21.03 26.61
C CYS A 28 34.82 20.80 25.36
N CYS A 29 35.40 20.23 24.29
CA CYS A 29 34.68 19.85 23.08
C CYS A 29 34.68 18.33 22.91
N ASN A 30 33.50 17.69 23.00
CA ASN A 30 33.33 16.24 22.88
C ASN A 30 34.33 15.40 23.71
N GLY A 31 34.57 15.81 24.96
CA GLY A 31 35.47 15.11 25.88
C GLY A 31 36.96 15.37 25.63
N VAL A 32 37.31 16.33 24.77
CA VAL A 32 38.68 16.78 24.51
C VAL A 32 38.82 18.26 24.91
N PRO A 33 39.72 18.62 25.84
CA PRO A 33 40.06 20.02 26.09
C PRO A 33 40.63 20.68 24.83
N GLN A 34 40.15 21.88 24.51
CA GLN A 34 40.59 22.71 23.40
C GLN A 34 40.90 24.12 23.89
N PRO A 35 41.84 24.86 23.25
CA PRO A 35 42.07 26.27 23.60
C PRO A 35 40.81 27.12 23.40
N LEU A 36 40.57 28.08 24.28
CA LEU A 36 39.57 29.12 24.04
C LEU A 36 40.03 29.98 22.86
N VAL A 37 39.22 30.01 21.82
CA VAL A 37 39.46 30.83 20.63
C VAL A 37 38.43 31.96 20.62
N ASP A 38 38.92 33.22 20.65
CA ASP A 38 38.08 34.43 20.64
C ASP A 38 37.21 34.63 21.90
N GLY A 39 37.74 34.25 23.08
CA GLY A 39 37.14 34.53 24.38
C GLY A 39 35.73 33.96 24.52
N GLU A 40 34.76 34.82 24.88
CA GLU A 40 33.35 34.45 25.05
C GLU A 40 32.66 34.00 23.75
N PHE A 41 33.26 34.25 22.58
CA PHE A 41 32.75 33.82 21.28
C PHE A 41 33.28 32.44 20.85
N CYS A 42 33.95 31.74 21.76
CA CYS A 42 34.41 30.38 21.55
C CYS A 42 33.23 29.39 21.62
N SER A 43 33.14 28.48 20.65
CA SER A 43 32.19 27.37 20.67
C SER A 43 32.83 26.07 20.17
N CYS A 44 32.12 24.96 20.27
CA CYS A 44 32.60 23.64 19.88
C CYS A 44 31.92 23.15 18.59
N CYS A 45 32.73 22.61 17.68
CA CYS A 45 32.29 21.87 16.52
C CYS A 45 32.95 20.49 16.54
N GLY A 46 32.19 19.47 16.92
CA GLY A 46 32.77 18.18 17.27
C GLY A 46 33.77 18.31 18.42
N SER A 47 35.02 17.88 18.19
CA SER A 47 36.12 17.99 19.16
C SER A 47 37.00 19.23 19.00
N LYS A 48 36.64 20.17 18.10
CA LYS A 48 37.42 21.40 17.85
C LYS A 48 36.71 22.63 18.40
N SER A 49 37.47 23.54 19.01
CA SER A 49 36.98 24.87 19.33
C SER A 49 37.07 25.81 18.11
N TYR A 50 36.14 26.76 17.99
CA TYR A 50 36.07 27.73 16.89
C TYR A 50 35.43 29.05 17.34
N SER A 51 35.68 30.15 16.60
CA SER A 51 35.07 31.47 16.87
C SER A 51 33.73 31.59 16.15
N VAL A 52 32.62 31.76 16.88
CA VAL A 52 31.28 31.95 16.28
C VAL A 52 31.14 33.27 15.50
N ARG A 53 32.06 34.22 15.72
CA ARG A 53 32.12 35.47 14.95
C ARG A 53 32.67 35.26 13.54
N LYS A 54 33.64 34.36 13.39
CA LYS A 54 34.38 34.15 12.13
C LYS A 54 33.98 32.88 11.40
N GLN A 55 33.39 31.93 12.08
CA GLN A 55 33.21 30.56 11.60
C GLN A 55 31.84 29.99 11.98
N ILE A 56 31.43 28.93 11.29
CA ILE A 56 30.19 28.18 11.53
C ILE A 56 30.51 26.69 11.56
N CYS A 57 29.89 25.94 12.46
CA CYS A 57 29.95 24.49 12.48
C CYS A 57 28.90 23.87 11.54
N CYS A 58 29.34 23.08 10.57
CA CYS A 58 28.50 22.39 9.59
C CYS A 58 28.85 20.90 9.59
N ASP A 59 27.96 20.02 10.02
CA ASP A 59 28.19 18.56 10.04
C ASP A 59 29.55 18.17 10.68
N ASN A 60 29.82 18.71 11.88
CA ASN A 60 31.08 18.56 12.62
C ASN A 60 32.34 19.11 11.92
N SER A 61 32.18 19.90 10.86
CA SER A 61 33.26 20.60 10.16
C SER A 61 33.14 22.11 10.36
N VAL A 62 34.20 22.74 10.83
CA VAL A 62 34.28 24.20 10.96
C VAL A 62 34.49 24.80 9.58
N LYS A 63 33.65 25.78 9.21
CA LYS A 63 33.75 26.55 7.96
C LYS A 63 33.94 28.03 8.27
N ASP A 64 34.86 28.67 7.57
CA ASP A 64 35.01 30.12 7.63
C ASP A 64 33.80 30.80 7.00
N LYS A 65 33.32 31.85 7.66
CA LYS A 65 32.26 32.69 7.14
C LYS A 65 32.78 33.46 5.93
N VAL A 66 32.02 33.41 4.84
CA VAL A 66 32.24 34.24 3.65
C VAL A 66 31.86 35.69 3.96
N ASP A 67 30.75 35.90 4.67
CA ASP A 67 30.31 37.19 5.19
C ASP A 67 30.18 37.13 6.73
N PRO A 68 30.65 38.14 7.49
CA PRO A 68 30.51 38.16 8.95
C PRO A 68 29.07 37.96 9.47
N GLU A 69 28.06 38.36 8.70
CA GLU A 69 26.64 38.18 9.01
C GLU A 69 26.11 36.77 8.70
N ASP A 70 26.91 35.89 8.09
CA ASP A 70 26.51 34.53 7.80
C ASP A 70 26.23 33.75 9.09
N ASP A 71 25.15 32.97 9.04
CA ASP A 71 24.62 32.21 10.18
C ASP A 71 24.13 30.80 9.81
N CYS A 72 24.31 30.38 8.56
CA CYS A 72 23.90 29.08 8.07
C CYS A 72 24.91 28.50 7.06
N CYS A 73 24.94 27.17 6.98
CA CYS A 73 25.76 26.44 6.02
C CYS A 73 24.98 26.19 4.73
N CYS A 74 25.66 26.24 3.58
CA CYS A 74 25.09 25.84 2.31
C CYS A 74 26.12 25.16 1.42
N GLY A 75 26.07 23.83 1.35
CA GLY A 75 27.11 23.05 0.67
C GLY A 75 28.46 23.36 1.27
N ASN A 76 29.41 23.85 0.46
CA ASN A 76 30.75 24.24 0.92
C ASN A 76 30.87 25.72 1.32
N LEU A 77 29.79 26.49 1.24
CA LEU A 77 29.76 27.91 1.55
C LEU A 77 28.96 28.18 2.83
N THR A 78 29.00 29.43 3.31
CA THR A 78 28.14 29.95 4.37
C THR A 78 27.22 31.01 3.78
N ILE A 79 26.04 31.17 4.39
CA ILE A 79 25.04 32.14 3.97
C ILE A 79 24.37 32.79 5.17
N ASN A 80 23.91 34.02 4.99
CA ASN A 80 22.95 34.68 5.87
C ASN A 80 21.51 34.26 5.49
N LYS A 81 20.83 33.53 6.37
CA LYS A 81 19.47 33.00 6.12
C LYS A 81 18.39 34.06 5.97
N LYS A 82 18.65 35.32 6.34
CA LYS A 82 17.74 36.45 6.10
C LYS A 82 17.76 36.92 4.65
N LYS A 83 18.88 36.69 3.94
CA LYS A 83 19.11 37.16 2.56
C LYS A 83 19.12 36.02 1.55
N HIS A 84 19.34 34.78 1.99
CA HIS A 84 19.59 33.64 1.12
C HIS A 84 18.80 32.40 1.54
N ILE A 85 18.59 31.51 0.57
CA ILE A 85 18.11 30.14 0.77
C ILE A 85 19.15 29.18 0.20
N CYS A 86 19.29 28.00 0.83
CA CYS A 86 20.18 26.95 0.31
C CYS A 86 19.38 25.92 -0.49
N CYS A 87 19.62 25.83 -1.79
CA CYS A 87 18.98 24.85 -2.67
C CYS A 87 20.00 23.80 -3.11
N ASN A 88 19.86 22.55 -2.65
CA ASN A 88 20.79 21.45 -2.94
C ASN A 88 22.28 21.79 -2.72
N GLY A 89 22.57 22.51 -1.64
CA GLY A 89 23.95 22.93 -1.31
C GLY A 89 24.46 24.12 -2.12
N LYS A 90 23.62 24.78 -2.93
CA LYS A 90 23.94 26.00 -3.66
C LYS A 90 23.23 27.20 -3.04
N PRO A 91 23.96 28.25 -2.64
CA PRO A 91 23.37 29.51 -2.21
C PRO A 91 22.51 30.11 -3.30
N GLN A 92 21.32 30.58 -2.96
CA GLN A 92 20.41 31.30 -3.84
C GLN A 92 19.86 32.52 -3.11
N ASP A 93 19.39 33.53 -3.85
CA ASP A 93 18.71 34.67 -3.26
C ASP A 93 17.44 34.21 -2.54
N GLY A 94 17.29 34.68 -1.31
CA GLY A 94 16.19 34.36 -0.41
C GLY A 94 15.38 35.61 -0.07
N LYS A 95 14.07 35.52 -0.27
CA LYS A 95 13.07 36.51 0.15
C LYS A 95 11.88 35.79 0.77
N ASP A 96 10.91 36.54 1.29
CA ASP A 96 9.63 35.97 1.71
C ASP A 96 9.01 35.12 0.60
N LYS A 97 8.49 33.96 0.96
CA LYS A 97 7.88 32.98 0.03
C LYS A 97 8.85 32.48 -1.05
N THR A 98 10.14 32.40 -0.75
CA THR A 98 11.10 31.73 -1.63
C THR A 98 11.16 30.24 -1.31
N SER A 99 11.22 29.39 -2.33
CA SER A 99 11.33 27.94 -2.19
C SER A 99 12.29 27.37 -3.24
N CYS A 100 12.79 26.16 -3.03
CA CYS A 100 13.73 25.51 -3.95
C CYS A 100 13.01 24.59 -4.94
N CYS A 101 13.46 24.61 -6.19
CA CYS A 101 13.15 23.62 -7.21
C CYS A 101 14.46 23.02 -7.72
N GLY A 102 14.89 21.93 -7.09
CA GLY A 102 16.25 21.42 -7.26
C GLY A 102 17.27 22.45 -6.76
N ASP A 103 18.12 22.92 -7.68
CA ASP A 103 19.24 23.81 -7.40
C ASP A 103 18.88 25.31 -7.45
N ILE A 104 17.68 25.64 -7.95
CA ILE A 104 17.26 27.01 -8.24
C ILE A 104 16.17 27.44 -7.25
N SER A 105 16.23 28.69 -6.76
CA SER A 105 15.16 29.26 -5.95
C SER A 105 14.06 29.91 -6.81
N PHE A 106 12.83 29.93 -6.31
CA PHE A 106 11.69 30.56 -6.98
C PHE A 106 10.71 31.16 -5.97
N ASN A 107 9.86 32.09 -6.45
CA ASN A 107 8.78 32.67 -5.65
C ASN A 107 7.57 31.72 -5.60
N SER A 108 7.36 31.07 -4.45
CA SER A 108 6.27 30.12 -4.23
C SER A 108 4.89 30.77 -4.08
N ALA A 109 4.80 32.11 -4.07
CA ALA A 109 3.52 32.81 -4.20
C ALA A 109 2.96 32.73 -5.62
N SER A 110 3.84 32.76 -6.64
CA SER A 110 3.44 32.83 -8.05
C SER A 110 3.80 31.58 -8.86
N HIS A 111 4.69 30.74 -8.37
CA HIS A 111 5.14 29.53 -9.05
C HIS A 111 5.07 28.29 -8.15
N VAL A 112 5.19 27.12 -8.76
CA VAL A 112 5.29 25.82 -8.11
C VAL A 112 6.35 24.98 -8.82
N CYS A 113 7.05 24.12 -8.08
CA CYS A 113 8.01 23.17 -8.64
C CYS A 113 7.29 21.87 -9.03
N CYS A 114 7.28 21.54 -10.32
CA CYS A 114 6.68 20.33 -10.86
C CYS A 114 7.78 19.49 -11.51
N PHE A 115 8.11 18.32 -10.94
CA PHE A 115 9.10 17.40 -11.52
C PHE A 115 10.45 18.09 -11.87
N GLY A 116 10.92 19.00 -11.00
CA GLY A 116 12.16 19.77 -11.22
C GLY A 116 12.02 20.98 -12.13
N GLN A 117 10.82 21.28 -12.64
CA GLN A 117 10.53 22.45 -13.46
C GLN A 117 9.70 23.47 -12.68
N ILE A 118 10.14 24.72 -12.67
CA ILE A 118 9.39 25.83 -12.09
C ILE A 118 8.28 26.22 -13.07
N ARG A 119 7.03 26.22 -12.62
CA ARG A 119 5.85 26.55 -13.43
C ARG A 119 5.03 27.66 -12.79
N PRO A 120 4.49 28.60 -13.59
CA PRO A 120 3.59 29.62 -13.07
C PRO A 120 2.29 28.97 -12.57
N LYS A 121 1.79 29.47 -11.45
CA LYS A 121 0.48 29.08 -10.95
C LYS A 121 -0.61 29.72 -11.80
N ALA A 122 -1.62 28.95 -12.15
CA ALA A 122 -2.82 29.47 -12.80
C ALA A 122 -3.66 30.32 -11.81
N ASN A 123 -3.57 30.03 -10.51
CA ASN A 123 -4.18 30.81 -9.44
C ASN A 123 -3.22 30.87 -8.23
N PRO A 124 -3.11 32.00 -7.50
CA PRO A 124 -2.22 32.12 -6.34
C PRO A 124 -2.41 31.05 -5.25
N SER A 125 -3.64 30.52 -5.10
CA SER A 125 -3.97 29.47 -4.14
C SER A 125 -3.46 28.08 -4.54
N HIS A 126 -3.09 27.88 -5.82
CA HIS A 126 -2.57 26.59 -6.27
C HIS A 126 -1.23 26.27 -5.60
N ASN A 127 -1.04 25.01 -5.24
CA ASN A 127 0.11 24.55 -4.47
C ASN A 127 0.70 23.24 -4.99
N TRP A 128 0.08 22.65 -6.03
CA TRP A 128 0.57 21.43 -6.66
C TRP A 128 0.33 21.43 -8.17
N CYS A 129 0.84 20.39 -8.83
CA CYS A 129 0.81 20.24 -10.29
C CYS A 129 -0.01 19.03 -10.70
N CYS A 130 -0.78 19.16 -11.77
CA CYS A 130 -1.49 18.06 -12.40
C CYS A 130 -1.19 18.04 -13.89
N GLY A 131 -0.26 17.19 -14.30
CA GLY A 131 0.25 17.20 -15.67
C GLY A 131 0.84 18.57 -16.00
N ASP A 132 0.22 19.25 -16.96
CA ASP A 132 0.66 20.59 -17.38
C ASP A 132 0.01 21.75 -16.64
N SER A 133 -1.01 21.51 -15.82
CA SER A 133 -1.69 22.54 -15.04
C SER A 133 -1.23 22.57 -13.58
N THR A 134 -1.66 23.60 -12.85
CA THR A 134 -1.51 23.70 -11.40
C THR A 134 -2.89 23.64 -10.75
N TYR A 135 -2.96 23.20 -9.50
CA TYR A 135 -4.22 23.10 -8.75
C TYR A 135 -4.01 23.29 -7.25
N ASN A 136 -5.10 23.49 -6.52
CA ASN A 136 -5.13 23.60 -5.07
C ASN A 136 -5.54 22.28 -4.43
N THR A 137 -4.61 21.64 -3.74
CA THR A 137 -4.86 20.35 -3.07
C THR A 137 -5.90 20.43 -1.94
N ALA A 138 -6.31 21.61 -1.50
CA ALA A 138 -7.34 21.77 -0.47
C ALA A 138 -8.76 21.48 -0.98
N ASN A 139 -9.03 21.62 -2.28
CA ASN A 139 -10.37 21.52 -2.84
C ASN A 139 -10.42 20.91 -4.25
N GLU A 140 -9.29 20.45 -4.78
CA GLU A 140 -9.17 19.83 -6.09
C GLU A 140 -8.32 18.56 -6.00
N ILE A 141 -8.51 17.65 -6.96
CA ILE A 141 -7.78 16.39 -7.11
C ILE A 141 -7.21 16.29 -8.53
N CYS A 142 -6.02 15.71 -8.68
CA CYS A 142 -5.46 15.41 -9.99
C CYS A 142 -5.83 13.99 -10.43
N CYS A 143 -6.67 13.87 -11.46
CA CYS A 143 -7.05 12.56 -11.99
C CYS A 143 -6.19 12.17 -13.21
N ASN A 144 -5.62 10.97 -13.13
CA ASN A 144 -4.73 10.38 -14.15
C ASN A 144 -3.56 11.28 -14.57
N GLY A 145 -3.05 12.13 -13.66
CA GLY A 145 -1.88 12.96 -13.91
C GLY A 145 -2.05 14.02 -15.01
N MET A 146 -3.28 14.32 -15.46
CA MET A 146 -3.51 15.18 -16.63
C MET A 146 -4.41 16.38 -16.32
N THR A 147 -5.49 16.18 -15.58
CA THR A 147 -6.49 17.21 -15.37
C THR A 147 -6.86 17.30 -13.90
N ALA A 148 -6.68 18.50 -13.33
CA ALA A 148 -7.24 18.84 -12.03
C ALA A 148 -8.76 18.84 -12.14
N GLN A 149 -9.43 18.29 -11.14
CA GLN A 149 -10.88 18.24 -11.03
C GLN A 149 -11.28 18.79 -9.66
N PRO A 150 -12.43 19.48 -9.55
CA PRO A 150 -12.97 19.84 -8.26
C PRO A 150 -13.15 18.60 -7.37
N ALA A 151 -12.98 18.78 -6.06
CA ALA A 151 -13.37 17.77 -5.09
C ALA A 151 -14.86 17.45 -5.23
N SER A 152 -15.19 16.17 -5.10
CA SER A 152 -16.57 15.67 -5.18
C SER A 152 -16.99 15.22 -3.79
N GLY A 153 -17.84 16.01 -3.13
CA GLY A 153 -18.13 15.84 -1.72
C GLY A 153 -16.99 16.35 -0.83
N SER A 154 -16.65 15.59 0.22
CA SER A 154 -15.45 15.85 1.04
C SER A 154 -14.19 15.42 0.29
N LEU A 155 -13.06 16.10 0.53
CA LEU A 155 -11.77 15.73 -0.04
C LEU A 155 -11.36 14.29 0.35
N ASP A 156 -11.67 13.85 1.57
CA ASP A 156 -11.38 12.48 2.05
C ASP A 156 -12.11 11.39 1.24
N ASN A 157 -13.29 11.73 0.73
CA ASN A 157 -14.12 10.83 -0.08
C ASN A 157 -13.93 11.06 -1.58
N THR A 158 -13.19 12.08 -1.99
CA THR A 158 -12.97 12.35 -3.41
C THR A 158 -12.00 11.31 -3.99
N ARG A 159 -12.43 10.60 -5.03
CA ARG A 159 -11.62 9.63 -5.78
C ARG A 159 -11.70 9.89 -7.27
N CYS A 160 -10.81 9.28 -8.03
CA CYS A 160 -10.80 9.37 -9.49
C CYS A 160 -11.35 8.10 -10.12
N CYS A 161 -12.18 8.25 -11.15
CA CYS A 161 -12.56 7.21 -12.09
C CYS A 161 -12.11 7.65 -13.49
N GLY A 162 -10.97 7.13 -13.95
CA GLY A 162 -10.28 7.67 -15.12
C GLY A 162 -9.88 9.13 -14.90
N LYS A 163 -10.45 10.05 -15.70
CA LYS A 163 -10.16 11.50 -15.65
C LYS A 163 -11.15 12.30 -14.80
N VAL A 164 -12.19 11.67 -14.26
CA VAL A 164 -13.29 12.36 -13.56
C VAL A 164 -13.23 12.07 -12.07
N SER A 165 -13.45 13.09 -11.24
CA SER A 165 -13.56 12.93 -9.79
C SER A 165 -14.98 12.52 -9.36
N TYR A 166 -15.10 11.76 -8.27
CA TYR A 166 -16.38 11.37 -7.70
C TYR A 166 -16.30 11.17 -6.17
N ASP A 167 -17.45 11.30 -5.51
CA ASP A 167 -17.62 11.07 -4.07
C ASP A 167 -17.78 9.56 -3.79
N SER A 168 -16.74 8.92 -3.24
CA SER A 168 -16.72 7.48 -2.94
C SER A 168 -17.66 7.06 -1.81
N SER A 169 -18.24 8.01 -1.07
CA SER A 169 -19.30 7.69 -0.11
C SER A 169 -20.64 7.39 -0.79
N LYS A 170 -20.82 7.85 -2.04
CA LYS A 170 -22.08 7.73 -2.80
C LYS A 170 -21.95 6.91 -4.08
N LYS A 171 -20.76 6.86 -4.68
CA LYS A 171 -20.52 6.25 -6.00
C LYS A 171 -19.31 5.32 -5.94
N MET A 172 -19.16 4.47 -6.95
CA MET A 172 -17.99 3.61 -7.18
C MET A 172 -17.53 3.67 -8.63
N CYS A 173 -16.25 3.42 -8.86
CA CYS A 173 -15.70 3.28 -10.20
C CYS A 173 -15.67 1.80 -10.60
N CYS A 174 -16.45 1.43 -11.61
CA CYS A 174 -16.56 0.08 -12.16
C CYS A 174 -16.13 0.13 -13.63
N ASP A 175 -14.98 -0.44 -13.98
CA ASP A 175 -14.43 -0.44 -15.34
C ASP A 175 -14.41 0.96 -16.00
N LEU A 176 -13.91 1.95 -15.25
CA LEU A 176 -13.86 3.37 -15.63
C LEU A 176 -15.23 4.07 -15.78
N MET A 177 -16.31 3.40 -15.38
CA MET A 177 -17.65 3.98 -15.29
C MET A 177 -18.00 4.29 -13.83
N ILE A 178 -18.52 5.49 -13.59
CA ILE A 178 -18.98 5.88 -12.25
C ILE A 178 -20.41 5.37 -12.06
N THR A 179 -20.58 4.46 -11.10
CA THR A 179 -21.85 3.83 -10.74
C THR A 179 -22.34 4.34 -9.39
N ASP A 180 -23.62 4.68 -9.28
CA ASP A 180 -24.23 5.02 -7.99
C ASP A 180 -24.28 3.80 -7.07
N LYS A 181 -23.87 4.01 -5.81
CA LYS A 181 -24.02 2.96 -4.80
C LYS A 181 -25.50 2.79 -4.48
N ARG A 182 -25.97 1.55 -4.51
CA ARG A 182 -27.29 1.18 -4.00
C ARG A 182 -27.37 1.35 -2.48
N ASN A 183 -26.28 1.08 -1.76
CA ASN A 183 -26.15 1.34 -0.33
C ASN A 183 -24.77 1.94 0.02
N LYS A 184 -24.70 2.79 1.05
CA LYS A 184 -23.45 3.41 1.54
C LYS A 184 -22.34 2.39 1.82
N ASP A 185 -22.72 1.20 2.27
CA ASP A 185 -21.82 0.11 2.68
C ASP A 185 -21.40 -0.78 1.51
N ASP A 186 -21.88 -0.52 0.29
CA ASP A 186 -21.47 -1.24 -0.91
C ASP A 186 -19.98 -0.97 -1.22
N ASP A 187 -19.27 -2.03 -1.57
CA ASP A 187 -17.82 -2.06 -1.75
C ASP A 187 -17.38 -2.83 -3.01
N CYS A 188 -18.31 -3.44 -3.75
CA CYS A 188 -18.01 -4.20 -4.95
C CYS A 188 -18.98 -3.88 -6.10
N CYS A 189 -18.45 -3.86 -7.32
CA CYS A 189 -19.24 -3.70 -8.55
C CYS A 189 -19.93 -5.02 -8.92
N CYS A 190 -21.15 -4.93 -9.46
CA CYS A 190 -21.86 -6.07 -10.01
C CYS A 190 -22.69 -5.65 -11.23
N GLY A 191 -22.15 -5.88 -12.43
CA GLY A 191 -22.73 -5.38 -13.67
C GLY A 191 -22.95 -3.86 -13.62
N GLY A 192 -24.20 -3.43 -13.79
CA GLY A 192 -24.60 -2.02 -13.70
C GLY A 192 -24.98 -1.53 -12.30
N THR A 193 -24.72 -2.31 -11.25
CA THR A 193 -25.07 -1.97 -9.85
C THR A 193 -23.90 -2.25 -8.91
N THR A 194 -24.15 -2.10 -7.62
CA THR A 194 -23.17 -2.27 -6.54
C THR A 194 -23.72 -3.18 -5.44
N ILE A 195 -22.81 -3.87 -4.76
CA ILE A 195 -23.14 -4.82 -3.69
C ILE A 195 -22.26 -4.60 -2.47
N ASN A 196 -22.75 -5.08 -1.33
CA ASN A 196 -21.94 -5.26 -0.13
C ASN A 196 -21.39 -6.68 -0.11
N SER A 197 -20.08 -6.81 -0.35
CA SER A 197 -19.37 -8.08 -0.46
C SER A 197 -19.43 -8.95 0.80
N LYS A 198 -19.83 -8.40 1.96
CA LYS A 198 -20.04 -9.16 3.20
C LYS A 198 -21.34 -9.93 3.20
N THR A 199 -22.37 -9.44 2.51
CA THR A 199 -23.73 -10.01 2.54
C THR A 199 -24.19 -10.55 1.18
N GLU A 200 -23.51 -10.17 0.11
CA GLU A 200 -23.92 -10.44 -1.27
C GLU A 200 -22.74 -10.93 -2.12
N VAL A 201 -23.05 -11.54 -3.25
CA VAL A 201 -22.11 -12.05 -4.25
C VAL A 201 -22.59 -11.65 -5.65
N CYS A 202 -21.65 -11.38 -6.56
CA CYS A 202 -21.96 -11.09 -7.95
C CYS A 202 -21.67 -12.32 -8.84
N CYS A 203 -22.70 -13.05 -9.20
CA CYS A 203 -22.57 -14.22 -10.06
C CYS A 203 -22.42 -13.82 -11.53
N GLN A 204 -21.46 -14.43 -12.23
CA GLN A 204 -21.07 -14.09 -13.61
C GLN A 204 -20.74 -12.60 -13.84
N GLY A 205 -20.38 -11.87 -12.77
CA GLY A 205 -20.09 -10.43 -12.85
C GLY A 205 -21.31 -9.55 -13.16
N LEU A 206 -22.52 -10.11 -13.22
CA LEU A 206 -23.74 -9.39 -13.64
C LEU A 206 -24.92 -9.60 -12.69
N TYR A 207 -24.99 -10.73 -12.00
CA TYR A 207 -26.18 -11.14 -11.23
C TYR A 207 -25.92 -11.04 -9.74
N LEU A 208 -26.49 -10.01 -9.13
CA LEU A 208 -26.50 -9.83 -7.68
C LEU A 208 -27.29 -10.95 -7.01
N GLN A 209 -26.68 -11.60 -6.03
CA GLN A 209 -27.30 -12.66 -5.23
C GLN A 209 -26.91 -12.52 -3.74
N PRO A 210 -27.77 -12.95 -2.80
CA PRO A 210 -27.41 -12.99 -1.38
C PRO A 210 -26.39 -14.10 -1.08
N LYS A 211 -25.57 -13.92 -0.04
CA LYS A 211 -24.66 -14.95 0.50
C LYS A 211 -25.41 -16.02 1.30
N VAL A 212 -26.13 -16.92 0.62
CA VAL A 212 -26.94 -17.99 1.25
C VAL A 212 -26.13 -19.07 1.97
N GLY A 213 -24.83 -19.17 1.70
CA GLY A 213 -23.87 -20.04 2.40
C GLY A 213 -22.87 -19.28 3.27
N GLY A 214 -23.16 -18.01 3.61
CA GLY A 214 -22.17 -17.13 4.24
C GLY A 214 -20.93 -16.96 3.36
N GLU A 215 -19.74 -17.05 3.96
CA GLU A 215 -18.47 -16.95 3.21
C GLU A 215 -18.24 -18.12 2.24
N ASN A 216 -18.89 -19.27 2.45
CA ASN A 216 -18.80 -20.41 1.55
C ASN A 216 -19.75 -20.31 0.35
N THR A 217 -20.53 -19.23 0.22
CA THR A 217 -21.48 -19.08 -0.90
C THR A 217 -20.78 -19.23 -2.24
N GLN A 218 -21.33 -20.07 -3.12
CA GLN A 218 -20.86 -20.26 -4.49
C GLN A 218 -21.95 -19.87 -5.50
N CYS A 219 -21.55 -19.67 -6.76
CA CYS A 219 -22.46 -19.36 -7.85
C CYS A 219 -22.66 -20.57 -8.77
N CYS A 220 -23.93 -20.86 -9.10
CA CYS A 220 -24.33 -21.75 -10.16
C CYS A 220 -24.98 -20.92 -11.27
N LEU A 221 -24.19 -20.55 -12.28
CA LEU A 221 -24.55 -19.54 -13.28
C LEU A 221 -24.97 -18.23 -12.60
N LYS A 222 -26.27 -17.93 -12.58
CA LYS A 222 -26.84 -16.67 -12.07
C LYS A 222 -27.25 -16.74 -10.60
N LEU A 223 -27.35 -17.95 -10.03
CA LEU A 223 -27.91 -18.20 -8.71
C LEU A 223 -26.79 -18.48 -7.70
N SER A 224 -26.92 -17.95 -6.50
CA SER A 224 -26.05 -18.35 -5.38
C SER A 224 -26.57 -19.61 -4.71
N TYR A 225 -25.67 -20.40 -4.13
CA TYR A 225 -26.02 -21.58 -3.33
C TYR A 225 -25.00 -21.84 -2.22
N ASN A 226 -25.42 -22.60 -1.21
CA ASN A 226 -24.55 -23.08 -0.14
C ASN A 226 -23.96 -24.45 -0.54
N PRO A 227 -22.63 -24.57 -0.75
CA PRO A 227 -22.00 -25.82 -1.17
C PRO A 227 -22.00 -26.93 -0.11
N ASP A 228 -22.31 -26.61 1.16
CA ASP A 228 -22.46 -27.61 2.22
C ASP A 228 -23.75 -28.43 2.05
N THR A 229 -24.77 -27.85 1.42
CA THR A 229 -26.11 -28.44 1.28
C THR A 229 -26.55 -28.64 -0.17
N HIS A 230 -25.87 -28.03 -1.14
CA HIS A 230 -26.23 -28.09 -2.55
C HIS A 230 -25.00 -28.31 -3.45
N LEU A 231 -25.25 -28.77 -4.68
CA LEU A 231 -24.30 -28.84 -5.79
C LEU A 231 -24.84 -28.07 -6.99
N CYS A 232 -23.94 -27.54 -7.83
CA CYS A 232 -24.30 -27.02 -9.14
C CYS A 232 -24.16 -28.13 -10.19
N CYS A 233 -25.28 -28.58 -10.74
CA CYS A 233 -25.36 -29.65 -11.72
C CYS A 233 -25.90 -29.10 -13.04
N ASN A 234 -25.06 -28.99 -14.08
CA ASN A 234 -25.45 -28.46 -15.39
C ASN A 234 -26.19 -27.11 -15.32
N GLY A 235 -25.72 -26.21 -14.45
CA GLY A 235 -26.32 -24.89 -14.25
C GLY A 235 -27.57 -24.85 -13.37
N LYS A 236 -27.98 -25.99 -12.80
CA LYS A 236 -29.07 -26.08 -11.82
C LYS A 236 -28.51 -26.33 -10.43
N VAL A 237 -29.00 -25.59 -9.44
CA VAL A 237 -28.72 -25.88 -8.03
C VAL A 237 -29.55 -27.10 -7.60
N VAL A 238 -28.88 -28.13 -7.11
CA VAL A 238 -29.48 -29.39 -6.66
C VAL A 238 -29.13 -29.61 -5.20
N THR A 239 -30.13 -29.93 -4.38
CA THR A 239 -29.93 -30.26 -2.97
C THR A 239 -29.24 -31.60 -2.84
N LYS A 240 -28.22 -31.68 -1.98
CA LYS A 240 -27.51 -32.92 -1.70
C LYS A 240 -28.40 -33.90 -0.96
N ALA A 241 -28.42 -35.15 -1.40
CA ALA A 241 -29.05 -36.26 -0.70
C ALA A 241 -28.32 -36.59 0.62
N SER A 242 -26.99 -36.42 0.65
CA SER A 242 -26.16 -36.52 1.85
C SER A 242 -25.12 -35.39 1.92
N LYS A 243 -24.75 -34.96 3.13
CA LYS A 243 -23.70 -33.92 3.35
C LYS A 243 -22.36 -34.29 2.69
N SER A 244 -22.06 -35.58 2.56
CA SER A 244 -20.83 -36.07 1.94
C SER A 244 -20.84 -36.07 0.42
N ASP A 245 -21.97 -35.74 -0.21
CA ASP A 245 -22.10 -35.80 -1.65
C ASP A 245 -21.33 -34.66 -2.32
N ASP A 246 -20.61 -35.00 -3.38
CA ASP A 246 -19.70 -34.13 -4.11
C ASP A 246 -19.91 -34.21 -5.63
N CYS A 247 -20.74 -35.14 -6.12
CA CYS A 247 -21.03 -35.34 -7.53
C CYS A 247 -22.54 -35.42 -7.80
N CYS A 248 -22.94 -34.98 -8.99
CA CYS A 248 -24.30 -35.08 -9.49
C CYS A 248 -24.53 -36.43 -10.18
N CYS A 249 -25.74 -36.98 -10.05
CA CYS A 249 -26.15 -38.18 -10.77
C CYS A 249 -27.63 -38.10 -11.17
N GLY A 250 -27.89 -37.73 -12.42
CA GLY A 250 -29.26 -37.51 -12.89
C GLY A 250 -29.96 -36.41 -12.07
N ASN A 251 -30.99 -36.81 -11.32
CA ASN A 251 -31.78 -35.92 -10.45
C ASN A 251 -31.38 -35.99 -8.96
N THR A 252 -30.34 -36.76 -8.62
CA THR A 252 -29.82 -36.89 -7.24
C THR A 252 -28.33 -36.57 -7.20
N THR A 253 -27.73 -36.72 -6.02
CA THR A 253 -26.30 -36.55 -5.78
C THR A 253 -25.70 -37.84 -5.22
N LEU A 254 -24.39 -37.94 -5.27
CA LEU A 254 -23.63 -39.07 -4.75
C LEU A 254 -22.31 -38.63 -4.14
N ASN A 255 -21.72 -39.50 -3.33
CA ASN A 255 -20.35 -39.40 -2.84
C ASN A 255 -19.41 -40.18 -3.76
N SER A 256 -18.57 -39.48 -4.50
CA SER A 256 -17.66 -40.04 -5.51
C SER A 256 -16.64 -41.04 -4.94
N LYS A 257 -16.40 -41.02 -3.63
CA LYS A 257 -15.49 -41.95 -2.96
C LYS A 257 -16.10 -43.33 -2.73
N THR A 258 -17.43 -43.40 -2.61
CA THR A 258 -18.14 -44.65 -2.25
C THR A 258 -19.18 -45.07 -3.27
N GLN A 259 -19.48 -44.23 -4.27
CA GLN A 259 -20.55 -44.42 -5.24
C GLN A 259 -20.11 -44.01 -6.66
N VAL A 260 -20.80 -44.55 -7.66
CA VAL A 260 -20.65 -44.22 -9.08
C VAL A 260 -22.02 -43.93 -9.69
N CYS A 261 -22.08 -43.04 -10.69
CA CYS A 261 -23.32 -42.78 -11.43
C CYS A 261 -23.36 -43.62 -12.72
N CYS A 262 -24.35 -44.50 -12.84
CA CYS A 262 -24.59 -45.29 -14.04
C CYS A 262 -25.93 -44.89 -14.68
N SER A 263 -25.86 -44.20 -15.82
CA SER A 263 -27.04 -43.74 -16.58
C SER A 263 -28.06 -42.97 -15.71
N GLY A 264 -27.57 -42.12 -14.82
CA GLY A 264 -28.41 -41.30 -13.92
C GLY A 264 -28.85 -42.00 -12.62
N VAL A 265 -28.41 -43.23 -12.39
CA VAL A 265 -28.72 -44.00 -11.16
C VAL A 265 -27.44 -44.14 -10.31
N VAL A 266 -27.56 -43.84 -9.01
CA VAL A 266 -26.47 -44.00 -8.05
C VAL A 266 -26.26 -45.48 -7.75
N GLN A 267 -25.02 -45.93 -7.83
CA GLN A 267 -24.61 -47.31 -7.58
C GLN A 267 -23.42 -47.34 -6.62
N PRO A 268 -23.23 -48.42 -5.84
CA PRO A 268 -22.04 -48.58 -5.01
C PRO A 268 -20.77 -48.64 -5.86
N SER A 269 -19.69 -48.05 -5.34
CA SER A 269 -18.33 -48.21 -5.84
C SER A 269 -17.64 -49.32 -5.05
N PHE A 270 -16.87 -50.18 -5.74
CA PHE A 270 -16.12 -51.27 -5.12
C PHE A 270 -14.70 -50.81 -4.80
N THR A 271 -14.27 -50.95 -3.53
CA THR A 271 -12.92 -50.59 -3.08
C THR A 271 -11.81 -51.47 -3.67
N SER A 272 -12.16 -52.65 -4.21
CA SER A 272 -11.25 -53.62 -4.81
C SER A 272 -11.62 -53.91 -6.27
N GLY A 273 -11.25 -53.01 -7.17
CA GLY A 273 -11.36 -53.21 -8.62
C GLY A 273 -11.73 -51.94 -9.39
N PHE A 274 -11.47 -51.93 -10.70
CA PHE A 274 -11.97 -50.85 -11.56
C PHE A 274 -13.49 -51.00 -11.72
N VAL A 275 -14.26 -50.02 -11.25
CA VAL A 275 -15.73 -50.01 -11.38
C VAL A 275 -16.10 -49.52 -12.77
N SER A 276 -17.03 -50.20 -13.44
CA SER A 276 -17.62 -49.76 -14.71
C SER A 276 -19.14 -49.88 -14.68
N CYS A 277 -19.82 -49.16 -15.58
CA CYS A 277 -21.27 -49.22 -15.72
C CYS A 277 -21.69 -50.16 -16.86
N CYS A 278 -22.75 -50.94 -16.62
CA CYS A 278 -23.49 -51.72 -17.62
C CYS A 278 -24.95 -51.25 -17.57
N GLY A 279 -25.32 -50.31 -18.44
CA GLY A 279 -26.60 -49.60 -18.33
C GLY A 279 -26.71 -48.80 -17.03
N TYR A 280 -27.64 -49.20 -16.15
CA TYR A 280 -27.88 -48.55 -14.85
C TYR A 280 -27.12 -49.20 -13.69
N GLN A 281 -26.44 -50.34 -13.92
CA GLN A 281 -25.81 -51.13 -12.86
C GLN A 281 -24.28 -50.97 -12.88
N SER A 282 -23.66 -50.84 -11.70
CA SER A 282 -22.20 -50.91 -11.57
C SER A 282 -21.72 -52.37 -11.50
N TYR A 283 -20.54 -52.64 -12.04
CA TYR A 283 -19.90 -53.96 -12.00
C TYR A 283 -18.39 -53.85 -11.83
N ASN A 284 -17.77 -54.91 -11.31
CA ASN A 284 -16.33 -54.97 -11.09
C ASN A 284 -15.62 -55.49 -12.35
N LEU A 285 -14.86 -54.63 -13.05
CA LEU A 285 -14.13 -55.00 -14.26
C LEU A 285 -13.12 -56.14 -14.05
N SER A 286 -12.64 -56.38 -12.82
CA SER A 286 -11.69 -57.46 -12.56
C SER A 286 -12.33 -58.84 -12.66
N SER A 287 -13.61 -58.99 -12.29
CA SER A 287 -14.31 -60.28 -12.21
C SER A 287 -15.52 -60.39 -13.12
N GLN A 288 -15.97 -59.29 -13.74
CA GLN A 288 -17.23 -59.22 -14.49
C GLN A 288 -17.06 -58.52 -15.85
N ILE A 289 -18.01 -58.77 -16.76
CA ILE A 289 -18.11 -58.19 -18.10
C ILE A 289 -19.57 -57.80 -18.39
N CYS A 290 -19.77 -56.70 -19.13
CA CYS A 290 -21.08 -56.30 -19.62
C CYS A 290 -21.33 -56.89 -21.02
N CYS A 291 -22.43 -57.64 -21.20
CA CYS A 291 -22.84 -58.19 -22.49
C CYS A 291 -24.33 -57.96 -22.70
N GLN A 292 -24.70 -57.26 -23.79
CA GLN A 292 -26.09 -56.93 -24.13
C GLN A 292 -26.87 -56.25 -22.98
N GLY A 293 -26.20 -55.38 -22.22
CA GLY A 293 -26.79 -54.67 -21.07
C GLY A 293 -26.90 -55.49 -19.78
N GLY A 294 -26.47 -56.76 -19.79
CA GLY A 294 -26.40 -57.60 -18.58
C GLY A 294 -24.97 -57.78 -18.07
N VAL A 295 -24.80 -57.75 -16.75
CA VAL A 295 -23.52 -58.05 -16.08
C VAL A 295 -23.35 -59.57 -15.97
N ARG A 296 -22.22 -60.11 -16.41
CA ARG A 296 -21.85 -61.54 -16.33
C ARG A 296 -20.49 -61.71 -15.66
N ASN A 297 -20.30 -62.78 -14.90
CA ASN A 297 -18.99 -63.11 -14.34
C ASN A 297 -18.05 -63.62 -15.46
N LYS A 298 -16.79 -63.23 -15.39
CA LYS A 298 -15.72 -63.80 -16.23
C LYS A 298 -15.48 -65.24 -15.78
N SER A 299 -15.42 -66.16 -16.72
CA SER A 299 -14.96 -67.52 -16.44
C SER A 299 -13.48 -67.47 -16.03
N ALA A 300 -13.13 -68.16 -14.94
CA ALA A 300 -11.73 -68.37 -14.60
C ALA A 300 -11.05 -69.08 -15.79
N SER A 301 -9.96 -68.51 -16.30
CA SER A 301 -9.07 -69.19 -17.23
C SER A 301 -8.65 -70.52 -16.59
N ARG A 302 -9.22 -71.65 -17.04
CA ARG A 302 -8.61 -72.95 -16.80
C ARG A 302 -7.26 -72.91 -17.55
N ARG A 303 -6.18 -72.77 -16.79
CA ARG A 303 -4.83 -73.06 -17.29
C ARG A 303 -4.70 -74.55 -17.54
#